data_AF-A0A925LZP7-F1
#
_entry.id   AF-A0A925LZP7-F1
#
_cell.length_a   1.000
_cell.length_b   1.000
_cell.length_c   1.000
_cell.angle_alpha   90.00
_cell.angle_beta   90.00
_cell.angle_gamma   90.00
#
_symmetry.space_group_name_H-M   'P 1'
#
loop_
_entity.id
_entity.type
_entity.pdbx_description
1 polymer ?
#
loop_
_entity_poly.entity_id
_entity_poly.type
_entity_poly.pdbx_seq_one_letter_code
_entity_poly.pdbx_strand_id
1 'polypeptide(L)'
;MTRLAYDTDLSDDQWELIAPDLPAAKPGGRPRTLDLREVVNAIFYLLSNGIKWRAMPHDLPRWQSVYTDFRAWERDGTWHQLNTALRTQLRLQAGRYAQPSAGSVDSQ
;
A
#
# COMPACT_ATOMS: atom_id res chain seq x y z
N MET A 1 8.76 12.88 -4.59
CA MET A 1 8.83 11.75 -5.54
C MET A 1 9.78 12.14 -6.66
N THR A 2 10.80 11.33 -6.96
CA THR A 2 11.81 11.59 -8.01
C THR A 2 11.44 10.97 -9.36
N ARG A 3 10.27 10.33 -9.46
CA ARG A 3 9.71 9.72 -10.68
C ARG A 3 8.35 10.32 -11.03
N LEU A 4 7.90 10.07 -12.25
CA LEU A 4 6.51 10.34 -12.66
C LEU A 4 5.56 9.46 -11.85
N ALA A 5 4.43 10.05 -11.45
CA ALA A 5 3.41 9.34 -10.68
C ALA A 5 2.64 8.36 -11.58
N TYR A 6 2.34 7.17 -11.05
CA TYR A 6 1.38 6.26 -11.64
C TYR A 6 -0.04 6.66 -11.24
N ASP A 7 -1.04 6.22 -12.00
CA ASP A 7 -2.46 6.36 -11.66
C ASP A 7 -2.85 5.60 -10.37
N THR A 8 -2.06 4.60 -10.00
CA THR A 8 -2.18 3.84 -8.75
C THR A 8 -1.51 4.48 -7.54
N ASP A 9 -0.78 5.58 -7.73
CA ASP A 9 -0.09 6.24 -6.62
C ASP A 9 -1.07 6.97 -5.71
N LEU A 10 -0.77 6.95 -4.41
CA LEU A 10 -1.58 7.64 -3.42
C LEU A 10 -1.51 9.16 -3.59
N SER A 11 -2.67 9.82 -3.48
CA SER A 11 -2.72 11.26 -3.27
C SER A 11 -2.13 11.63 -1.91
N ASP A 12 -1.81 12.91 -1.72
CA ASP A 12 -1.30 13.40 -0.43
C ASP A 12 -2.32 13.17 0.70
N ASP A 13 -3.60 13.44 0.47
CA ASP A 13 -4.67 13.22 1.45
C ASP A 13 -4.81 11.74 1.85
N GLN A 14 -4.67 10.82 0.88
CA GLN A 14 -4.73 9.38 1.16
C GLN A 14 -3.49 8.93 1.93
N TRP A 15 -2.33 9.49 1.60
CA TRP A 15 -1.09 9.22 2.30
C TRP A 15 -1.15 9.70 3.76
N GLU A 16 -1.62 10.93 4.00
CA GLU A 16 -1.77 11.49 5.35
C GLU A 16 -2.70 10.65 6.23
N LEU A 17 -3.72 10.03 5.65
CA LEU A 17 -4.62 9.15 6.38
C LEU A 17 -3.92 7.90 6.91
N ILE A 18 -3.06 7.27 6.11
CA ILE A 18 -2.47 5.96 6.44
C ILE A 18 -1.06 6.03 7.02
N ALA A 19 -0.34 7.12 6.78
CA ALA A 19 1.04 7.28 7.22
C ALA A 19 1.24 7.06 8.73
N PRO A 20 0.31 7.47 9.63
CA PRO A 20 0.43 7.24 11.07
C PRO A 20 0.35 5.76 11.48
N ASP A 21 -0.35 4.93 10.70
CA ASP A 21 -0.55 3.51 10.99
C ASP A 21 0.63 2.64 10.53
N LEU A 22 1.55 3.21 9.74
CA LEU A 22 2.73 2.49 9.28
C LEU A 22 3.74 2.31 10.43
N PRO A 23 4.30 1.11 10.60
CA PRO A 23 5.23 0.85 11.68
C PRO A 23 6.51 1.69 11.53
N ALA A 24 6.90 2.29 12.65
CA ALA A 24 8.18 2.98 12.78
C ALA A 24 9.35 2.04 12.49
N ALA A 25 10.47 2.61 12.05
CA ALA A 25 11.69 1.83 11.87
C ALA A 25 12.11 1.17 13.20
N LYS A 26 12.39 -0.13 13.17
CA LYS A 26 12.80 -0.87 14.37
C LYS A 26 14.13 -0.33 14.90
N PRO A 27 14.27 -0.12 16.22
CA PRO A 27 15.55 0.29 16.81
C PRO A 27 16.59 -0.85 16.73
N GLY A 28 17.85 -0.50 16.50
CA GLY A 28 18.98 -1.44 16.54
C GLY A 28 19.28 -2.21 15.24
N GLY A 29 18.58 -1.92 14.14
CA GLY A 29 18.83 -2.48 12.81
C GLY A 29 19.46 -1.50 11.81
N ARG A 30 19.70 -1.95 10.58
CA ARG A 30 20.07 -1.05 9.47
C ARG A 30 18.98 0.01 9.33
N PRO A 31 19.31 1.31 9.31
CA PRO A 31 18.33 2.37 9.11
C PRO A 31 17.50 2.12 7.86
N ARG A 32 16.17 2.28 7.98
CA ARG A 32 15.28 2.21 6.81
C ARG A 32 15.61 3.39 5.91
N THR A 33 16.12 3.09 4.73
CA THR A 33 16.49 4.09 3.70
C THR A 33 15.41 4.26 2.64
N LEU A 34 14.44 3.33 2.61
CA LEU A 34 13.33 3.37 1.66
C LEU A 34 12.25 4.31 2.15
N ASP A 35 11.75 5.12 1.22
CA ASP A 35 10.53 5.89 1.39
C ASP A 35 9.35 4.92 1.46
N LEU A 36 8.62 4.93 2.57
CA LEU A 36 7.46 4.06 2.75
C LEU A 36 6.34 4.39 1.79
N ARG A 37 6.19 5.66 1.38
CA ARG A 37 5.16 6.03 0.42
C ARG A 37 5.41 5.33 -0.90
N GLU A 38 6.66 5.28 -1.34
CA GLU A 38 7.04 4.54 -2.54
C GLU A 38 6.87 3.02 -2.39
N VAL A 39 7.09 2.46 -1.19
CA VAL A 39 6.80 1.04 -0.92
C VAL A 39 5.30 0.76 -1.07
N VAL A 40 4.44 1.59 -0.47
CA VAL A 40 2.99 1.45 -0.55
C VAL A 40 2.48 1.66 -1.98
N ASN A 41 2.97 2.69 -2.67
CA ASN A 41 2.68 2.94 -4.09
C ASN A 41 3.07 1.74 -4.97
N ALA A 42 4.24 1.13 -4.73
CA ALA A 42 4.68 -0.06 -5.45
C ALA A 42 3.76 -1.27 -5.23
N ILE A 43 3.26 -1.46 -4.00
CA ILE A 43 2.28 -2.52 -3.69
C ILE A 43 0.97 -2.25 -4.42
N PHE A 44 0.47 -1.01 -4.43
CA PHE A 44 -0.75 -0.66 -5.17
C PHE A 44 -0.60 -0.86 -6.68
N TYR A 45 0.51 -0.43 -7.25
CA TYR A 45 0.82 -0.67 -8.65
C TYR A 45 0.77 -2.16 -8.98
N LEU A 46 1.43 -2.99 -8.16
CA LEU A 46 1.44 -4.44 -8.34
C LEU A 46 0.03 -5.06 -8.27
N LEU A 47 -0.76 -4.68 -7.27
CA LEU A 47 -2.09 -5.24 -7.03
C LEU A 47 -3.11 -4.79 -8.09
N SER A 48 -3.06 -3.52 -8.50
CA SER A 48 -3.99 -2.97 -9.51
C SER A 48 -3.74 -3.56 -10.89
N ASN A 49 -2.47 -3.78 -11.25
CA ASN A 49 -2.09 -4.28 -12.56
C ASN A 49 -1.96 -5.82 -12.62
N GLY A 50 -2.03 -6.52 -11.49
CA GLY A 50 -1.92 -7.98 -11.42
C GLY A 50 -0.55 -8.52 -11.86
N ILE A 51 0.52 -7.74 -11.72
CA ILE A 51 1.85 -8.12 -12.22
C ILE A 51 2.63 -8.99 -11.22
N LYS A 52 3.60 -9.73 -11.73
CA LYS A 52 4.54 -10.49 -10.89
C LYS A 52 5.49 -9.53 -10.17
N TRP A 53 5.86 -9.83 -8.92
CA TRP A 53 6.86 -9.08 -8.16
C TRP A 53 8.15 -8.78 -8.94
N ARG A 54 8.67 -9.77 -9.67
CA ARG A 54 9.90 -9.62 -10.47
C ARG A 54 9.75 -8.76 -11.72
N ALA A 55 8.52 -8.47 -12.14
CA ALA A 55 8.18 -7.64 -13.30
C ALA A 55 7.87 -6.18 -12.90
N MET A 56 8.08 -5.82 -11.64
CA MET A 56 7.83 -4.47 -11.17
C MET A 56 8.75 -3.46 -11.89
N PRO A 57 8.24 -2.29 -12.27
CA PRO A 57 9.02 -1.22 -12.89
C PRO A 57 10.30 -0.87 -12.11
N HIS A 58 11.34 -0.47 -12.85
CA HIS A 58 12.66 -0.18 -12.27
C HIS A 58 12.75 1.19 -11.57
N ASP A 59 11.78 2.08 -11.82
CA ASP A 59 11.64 3.38 -11.17
C ASP A 59 10.97 3.29 -9.80
N LEU A 60 10.29 2.17 -9.50
CA LEU A 60 9.80 1.83 -8.17
C LEU A 60 10.92 1.21 -7.30
N PRO A 61 10.78 1.21 -5.96
CA PRO A 61 11.73 0.54 -5.07
C PRO A 61 11.95 -0.92 -5.45
N ARG A 62 13.13 -1.49 -5.15
CA ARG A 62 13.41 -2.88 -5.53
C ARG A 62 12.39 -3.86 -4.96
N TRP A 63 11.86 -4.74 -5.80
CA TRP A 63 10.77 -5.66 -5.44
C TRP A 63 11.06 -6.52 -4.21
N GLN A 64 12.32 -6.90 -3.95
CA GLN A 64 12.68 -7.70 -2.78
C GLN A 64 12.41 -6.95 -1.47
N SER A 65 12.70 -5.66 -1.47
CA SER A 65 12.48 -4.81 -0.29
C SER A 65 11.00 -4.56 -0.09
N VAL A 66 10.29 -4.21 -1.17
CA VAL A 66 8.83 -4.03 -1.14
C VAL A 66 8.14 -5.30 -0.64
N TYR A 67 8.54 -6.46 -1.15
CA TYR A 67 8.01 -7.75 -0.71
C TYR A 67 8.31 -8.04 0.76
N THR A 68 9.49 -7.69 1.25
CA THR A 68 9.87 -7.89 2.65
C THR A 68 8.99 -7.06 3.59
N ASP A 69 8.80 -5.78 3.28
CA ASP A 69 7.93 -4.89 4.05
C ASP A 69 6.47 -5.35 3.97
N PHE A 70 5.97 -5.65 2.77
CA PHE A 70 4.63 -6.18 2.56
C PHE A 70 4.38 -7.46 3.38
N ARG A 71 5.31 -8.42 3.35
CA ARG A 71 5.16 -9.67 4.11
C ARG A 71 5.24 -9.48 5.61
N ALA A 72 5.99 -8.49 6.09
CA ALA A 72 5.98 -8.13 7.50
C ALA A 72 4.59 -7.58 7.89
N TRP A 73 4.09 -6.62 7.11
CA TRP A 73 2.81 -5.95 7.35
C TRP A 73 1.58 -6.84 7.17
N GLU A 74 1.66 -7.82 6.28
CA GLU A 74 0.63 -8.83 6.12
C GLU A 74 0.55 -9.71 7.37
N ARG A 75 1.69 -10.07 7.96
CA ARG A 75 1.77 -10.97 9.12
C ARG A 75 1.37 -10.31 10.43
N ASP A 76 1.67 -9.03 10.62
CA ASP A 76 1.32 -8.28 11.83
C ASP A 76 -0.05 -7.57 11.73
N GLY A 77 -0.68 -7.61 10.55
CA GLY A 77 -2.01 -7.04 10.29
C GLY A 77 -2.00 -5.57 9.87
N THR A 78 -0.85 -4.90 9.85
CA THR A 78 -0.72 -3.52 9.37
C THR A 78 -1.31 -3.37 7.96
N TRP A 79 -1.02 -4.29 7.04
CA TRP A 79 -1.53 -4.18 5.67
C TRP A 79 -3.07 -4.19 5.62
N HIS A 80 -3.71 -5.02 6.45
CA HIS A 80 -5.16 -5.08 6.54
C HIS A 80 -5.75 -3.78 7.10
N GLN A 81 -5.10 -3.16 8.07
CA GLN A 81 -5.51 -1.87 8.64
C GLN A 81 -5.43 -0.75 7.60
N LEU A 82 -4.27 -0.60 6.93
CA LEU A 82 -4.07 0.42 5.89
C LEU A 82 -5.11 0.31 4.78
N ASN A 83 -5.32 -0.91 4.27
CA ASN A 83 -6.28 -1.17 3.20
C ASN A 83 -7.73 -0.89 3.64
N THR A 84 -8.06 -1.19 4.89
CA THR A 84 -9.40 -0.90 5.45
C THR A 84 -9.63 0.60 5.59
N ALA A 85 -8.63 1.36 6.06
CA ALA A 85 -8.70 2.82 6.17
C ALA A 85 -8.95 3.47 4.80
N LEU A 86 -8.16 3.12 3.79
CA LEU A 86 -8.32 3.64 2.42
C LEU A 86 -9.65 3.25 1.78
N ARG A 87 -10.07 1.98 1.92
CA ARG A 87 -11.38 1.54 1.40
C ARG A 87 -12.52 2.29 2.05
N THR A 88 -12.44 2.55 3.36
CA THR A 88 -13.46 3.32 4.08
C THR A 88 -13.53 4.75 3.56
N GLN A 89 -12.38 5.42 3.42
CA GLN A 89 -12.30 6.77 2.87
C GLN A 89 -12.90 6.85 1.46
N LEU A 90 -12.51 5.96 0.55
CA LEU A 90 -13.01 5.92 -0.82
C LEU A 90 -14.53 5.67 -0.89
N ARG A 91 -15.07 4.83 0.01
CA ARG A 91 -16.50 4.57 0.08
C ARG A 91 -17.28 5.80 0.57
N LEU A 92 -16.78 6.47 1.60
CA LEU A 92 -17.39 7.69 2.12
C LEU A 92 -17.37 8.82 1.08
N GLN A 93 -16.26 8.99 0.35
CA GLN A 93 -16.16 9.95 -0.76
C GLN A 93 -17.15 9.63 -1.89
N ALA A 94 -17.43 8.34 -2.14
CA ALA A 94 -18.42 7.91 -3.12
C ALA A 94 -19.88 7.98 -2.61
N GLY A 95 -20.13 8.56 -1.42
CA GLY A 95 -21.46 8.64 -0.81
C GLY A 95 -22.03 7.30 -0.34
N ARG A 96 -21.17 6.30 -0.14
CA ARG A 96 -21.54 4.94 0.28
C ARG A 96 -21.24 4.75 1.77
N TYR A 97 -21.97 3.85 2.43
CA TYR A 97 -21.66 3.44 3.81
C TYR A 97 -20.24 2.87 3.94
N ALA A 98 -19.58 3.17 5.07
CA ALA A 98 -18.21 2.76 5.37
C ALA A 98 -17.97 1.25 5.19
N GLN A 99 -18.90 0.42 5.67
CA GLN A 99 -18.87 -1.03 5.45
C GLN A 99 -19.70 -1.41 4.21
N PRO A 100 -19.24 -2.36 3.38
CA PRO A 100 -20.06 -2.94 2.32
C PRO A 100 -21.29 -3.62 2.90
N SER A 101 -22.46 -3.36 2.31
CA SER A 101 -23.70 -4.08 2.65
C SER A 101 -23.77 -5.47 1.99
N ALA A 102 -22.91 -5.75 1.02
CA ALA A 102 -22.78 -7.04 0.33
C ALA A 102 -21.33 -7.25 -0.13
N GLY A 103 -20.82 -8.47 -0.01
CA GLY A 103 -19.51 -8.89 -0.51
C GLY A 103 -19.65 -10.07 -1.47
N SER A 104 -19.14 -9.94 -2.69
CA SER A 104 -18.97 -11.04 -3.64
C SER A 104 -17.49 -11.35 -3.73
N VAL A 105 -17.13 -12.61 -3.53
CA VAL A 105 -15.78 -13.13 -3.69
C VAL A 105 -15.83 -14.04 -4.91
N ASP A 106 -15.24 -13.58 -6.01
CA ASP A 106 -15.05 -14.38 -7.23
C ASP A 106 -13.68 -15.09 -7.11
N SER A 107 -13.71 -16.42 -7.14
CA SER A 107 -12.52 -17.25 -7.21
C SER A 107 -12.48 -17.89 -8.60
N GLN A 108 -11.59 -17.40 -9.46
CA GLN A 108 -11.30 -18.00 -10.77
C GLN A 108 -10.26 -19.10 -10.65
#